data_AF-A0A1Z4QKC2-F1
#
_entry.id   AF-A0A1Z4QKC2-F1
#
_cell.length_a   1.000
_cell.length_b   1.000
_cell.length_c   1.000
_cell.angle_alpha   90.00
_cell.angle_beta   90.00
_cell.angle_gamma   90.00
#
_symmetry.space_group_name_H-M   'P 1'
#
loop_
_entity.id
_entity.type
_entity.pdbx_description
1 polymer ?
#
loop_
_entity_poly.entity_id
_entity_poly.type
_entity_poly.pdbx_seq_one_letter_code
_entity_poly.pdbx_strand_id
1 'polypeptide(L)'
;MDVAPNQSPTQFLTLEESAKVDAALLSSPEKFLTRLTISSLRILQHISQEYGVAIEDLTTKQIIAWFEKDAKIRREQGIEAAYLKW
;
A
#
# COMPACT_ATOMS: atom_id res chain seq x y z
N MET A 1 -24.53 -18.25 6.77
CA MET A 1 -24.42 -16.95 6.09
C MET A 1 -22.98 -16.49 6.29
N ASP A 2 -22.10 -16.90 5.39
CA ASP A 2 -20.69 -16.52 5.41
C ASP A 2 -20.59 -15.10 4.85
N VAL A 3 -20.55 -14.12 5.76
CA VAL A 3 -20.28 -12.73 5.39
C VAL A 3 -18.81 -12.66 5.03
N ALA A 4 -18.52 -12.70 3.73
CA ALA A 4 -17.22 -12.30 3.21
C ALA A 4 -16.91 -10.90 3.78
N PRO A 5 -15.77 -10.68 4.45
CA PRO A 5 -15.44 -9.37 4.96
C PRO A 5 -15.29 -8.46 3.76
N ASN A 6 -16.12 -7.42 3.74
CA ASN A 6 -16.03 -6.28 2.84
C ASN A 6 -14.65 -5.62 3.01
N GLN A 7 -13.65 -6.15 2.32
CA GLN A 7 -12.33 -5.53 2.23
C GLN A 7 -12.51 -4.31 1.34
N SER A 8 -12.43 -3.12 1.92
CA SER A 8 -12.28 -1.90 1.14
C SER A 8 -11.12 -2.13 0.15
N PRO A 9 -11.28 -1.82 -1.15
CA PRO A 9 -10.34 -2.22 -2.20
C PRO A 9 -8.89 -1.70 -2.03
N THR A 10 -8.62 -0.88 -1.02
CA THR A 10 -7.29 -0.34 -0.67
C THR A 10 -6.89 -0.59 0.79
N GLN A 11 -7.19 -1.78 1.30
CA GLN A 11 -6.59 -2.20 2.57
C GLN A 11 -5.20 -2.81 2.32
N PHE A 12 -4.16 -1.98 2.33
CA PHE A 12 -2.75 -2.40 2.17
C PHE A 12 -2.18 -3.17 3.39
N LEU A 13 -2.97 -3.34 4.44
CA LEU A 13 -2.63 -4.14 5.60
C LEU A 13 -3.82 -5.04 5.92
N THR A 14 -3.68 -6.36 5.84
CA THR A 14 -4.80 -7.26 6.11
C THR A 14 -5.15 -7.27 7.61
N LEU A 15 -6.36 -7.71 7.95
CA LEU A 15 -6.76 -7.88 9.36
C LEU A 15 -5.82 -8.82 10.11
N GLU A 16 -5.38 -9.90 9.44
CA GLU A 16 -4.42 -10.86 9.99
C GLU A 16 -3.06 -10.20 10.28
N GLU A 17 -2.55 -9.38 9.36
CA GLU A 17 -1.31 -8.65 9.59
C GLU A 17 -1.44 -7.60 10.67
N SER A 18 -2.58 -6.89 10.73
CA SER A 18 -2.83 -5.97 11.83
C SER A 18 -2.79 -6.70 13.17
N ALA A 19 -3.42 -7.87 13.27
CA ALA A 19 -3.39 -8.68 14.48
C ALA A 19 -1.96 -9.14 14.84
N LYS A 20 -1.14 -9.51 13.84
CA LYS A 20 0.29 -9.83 14.04
C LYS A 20 1.07 -8.63 14.57
N VAL A 21 0.83 -7.43 14.05
CA VAL A 21 1.46 -6.19 14.55
C VAL A 21 0.99 -5.87 15.98
N ASP A 22 -0.29 -6.06 16.28
CA ASP A 22 -0.85 -5.82 17.61
C ASP A 22 -0.29 -6.78 18.67
N ALA A 23 -0.07 -8.04 18.30
CA ALA A 23 0.52 -9.07 19.16
C ALA A 23 2.03 -8.90 19.38
N ALA A 24 2.71 -8.11 18.55
CA ALA A 24 4.15 -7.89 18.68
C ALA A 24 4.48 -7.09 19.95
N LEU A 25 5.62 -7.43 20.58
CA LEU A 25 6.21 -6.72 21.72
C LEU A 25 6.87 -5.41 21.25
N LEU A 26 6.06 -4.52 20.70
CA LEU A 26 6.44 -3.22 20.15
C LEU A 26 5.69 -2.11 20.90
N SER A 27 6.34 -0.97 21.05
CA SER A 27 5.70 0.28 21.46
C SER A 27 4.72 0.78 20.39
N SER A 28 3.82 1.71 20.76
CA SER A 28 2.84 2.26 19.81
C SER A 28 3.48 2.90 18.56
N PRO A 29 4.56 3.69 18.66
CA PRO A 29 5.25 4.23 17.49
C PRO A 29 5.83 3.14 16.57
N GLU A 30 6.41 2.09 17.14
CA GLU A 30 6.96 0.97 16.38
C GLU A 30 5.87 0.16 15.67
N LYS A 31 4.72 -0.04 16.32
CA LYS A 31 3.54 -0.67 15.68
C LYS A 31 3.05 0.18 14.51
N PHE A 32 2.95 1.50 14.69
CA PHE A 32 2.59 2.41 13.60
C PHE A 32 3.56 2.30 12.42
N LEU A 33 4.87 2.38 12.69
CA LEU A 33 5.88 2.28 11.66
C LEU A 33 5.83 0.91 10.96
N THR A 34 5.63 -0.17 11.70
CA THR A 34 5.50 -1.53 11.14
C THR A 34 4.33 -1.62 10.16
N ARG A 35 3.16 -1.08 10.52
CA ARG A 35 1.99 -1.03 9.63
C ARG A 35 2.29 -0.23 8.36
N LEU A 36 2.97 0.91 8.51
CA LEU A 36 3.39 1.74 7.38
C LEU A 36 4.35 0.98 6.47
N THR A 37 5.40 0.35 7.01
CA THR A 37 6.39 -0.41 6.24
C THR A 37 5.76 -1.57 5.47
N ILE A 38 4.87 -2.35 6.10
CA ILE A 38 4.16 -3.45 5.42
C ILE A 38 3.28 -2.91 4.29
N SER A 39 2.57 -1.80 4.52
CA SER A 39 1.73 -1.18 3.49
C SER A 39 2.60 -0.64 2.33
N SER A 40 3.72 0.01 2.64
CA SER A 40 4.68 0.48 1.65
C SER A 40 5.28 -0.65 0.81
N LEU A 41 5.57 -1.81 1.40
CA LEU A 41 6.07 -2.98 0.66
C LEU A 41 5.09 -3.43 -0.43
N ARG A 42 3.79 -3.45 -0.15
CA ARG A 42 2.77 -3.78 -1.16
C ARG A 42 2.70 -2.77 -2.29
N ILE A 43 2.83 -1.49 -1.97
CA ILE A 43 2.87 -0.43 -2.98
C ILE A 43 4.13 -0.61 -3.84
N LEU A 44 5.30 -0.86 -3.25
CA LEU A 44 6.53 -1.12 -4.01
C LEU A 44 6.43 -2.38 -4.88
N GLN A 45 5.81 -3.45 -4.39
CA GLN A 45 5.50 -4.64 -5.20
C GLN A 45 4.66 -4.27 -6.43
N HIS A 46 3.61 -3.48 -6.26
CA HIS A 46 2.77 -3.02 -7.37
C HIS A 46 3.53 -2.14 -8.36
N ILE A 47 4.30 -1.16 -7.87
CA ILE A 47 5.13 -0.29 -8.72
C ILE A 47 6.14 -1.13 -9.51
N SER A 48 6.82 -2.10 -8.88
CA SER A 48 7.80 -2.96 -9.55
C SER A 48 7.18 -3.75 -10.71
N GLN A 49 5.96 -4.24 -10.51
CA GLN A 49 5.20 -4.95 -11.54
C GLN A 49 4.81 -4.02 -12.70
N GLU A 50 4.36 -2.79 -12.43
CA GLU A 50 4.05 -1.81 -13.47
C GLU A 50 5.28 -1.43 -14.32
N TYR A 51 6.45 -1.31 -13.71
CA TYR A 51 7.69 -1.00 -14.42
C TYR A 51 8.40 -2.21 -15.02
N GLY A 52 7.98 -3.44 -14.67
CA GLY A 52 8.62 -4.68 -15.14
C GLY A 52 10.05 -4.85 -14.62
N VAL A 53 10.35 -4.36 -13.41
CA VAL A 53 11.67 -4.47 -12.76
C VAL A 53 11.54 -5.23 -11.45
N ALA A 54 12.65 -5.75 -10.92
CA ALA A 54 12.65 -6.30 -9.57
C ALA A 54 12.43 -5.17 -8.53
N ILE A 55 11.93 -5.50 -7.34
CA ILE A 55 11.62 -4.49 -6.31
C ILE A 55 12.90 -3.79 -5.85
N GLU A 56 13.99 -4.55 -5.73
CA GLU A 56 15.34 -4.08 -5.40
C GLU A 56 15.93 -3.13 -6.46
N ASP A 57 15.43 -3.18 -7.70
CA ASP A 57 15.87 -2.32 -8.80
C ASP A 57 15.04 -1.05 -8.95
N LEU A 58 13.98 -0.88 -8.14
CA LEU A 58 13.17 0.34 -8.15
C LEU A 58 14.01 1.56 -7.73
N THR A 59 14.08 2.52 -8.64
CA THR A 59 14.75 3.79 -8.35
C THR A 59 13.81 4.77 -7.66
N THR A 60 14.38 5.69 -6.88
CA THR A 60 13.64 6.83 -6.30
C THR A 60 12.87 7.61 -7.36
N LYS A 61 13.45 7.78 -8.56
CA LYS A 61 12.81 8.48 -9.68
C LYS A 61 11.56 7.76 -10.16
N GLN A 62 11.58 6.43 -10.30
CA GLN A 62 10.41 5.65 -10.71
C GLN A 62 9.31 5.69 -9.64
N ILE A 63 9.68 5.60 -8.37
CA ILE A 63 8.72 5.69 -7.26
C ILE A 63 8.03 7.06 -7.29
N ILE A 64 8.79 8.16 -7.35
CA ILE A 64 8.21 9.52 -7.43
C ILE A 64 7.30 9.64 -8.66
N ALA A 65 7.77 9.24 -9.84
CA ALA A 65 7.01 9.34 -11.09
C ALA A 65 5.69 8.55 -11.03
N TRP A 66 5.69 7.39 -10.39
CA TRP A 66 4.48 6.59 -10.20
C TRP A 66 3.48 7.30 -9.28
N PHE A 67 3.94 7.85 -8.15
CA PHE A 67 3.06 8.61 -7.24
C PHE A 67 2.49 9.87 -7.94
N GLU A 68 3.27 10.56 -8.77
CA GLU A 68 2.79 11.69 -9.57
C GLU A 68 1.73 11.26 -10.60
N LYS A 69 1.95 10.12 -11.28
CA LYS A 69 0.99 9.53 -12.22
C LYS A 69 -0.32 9.19 -11.51
N ASP A 70 -0.26 8.49 -10.38
CA ASP A 70 -1.45 8.09 -9.63
C ASP A 70 -2.22 9.31 -9.07
N ALA A 71 -1.50 10.29 -8.51
CA ALA A 71 -2.10 11.53 -8.05
C ALA A 71 -2.76 12.33 -9.18
N LYS A 72 -2.20 12.29 -10.40
CA LYS A 72 -2.81 12.89 -11.59
C LYS A 72 -4.12 12.17 -11.94
N ILE A 73 -4.12 10.84 -11.99
CA ILE A 73 -5.33 10.04 -12.22
C ILE A 73 -6.41 10.39 -11.19
N ARG A 74 -6.06 10.46 -9.90
CA ARG A 74 -6.99 10.86 -8.84
C ARG A 74 -7.61 12.23 -9.09
N ARG A 75 -6.80 13.24 -9.46
CA ARG A 75 -7.28 14.61 -9.71
C ARG A 75 -8.17 14.71 -10.94
N GLU A 76 -7.86 13.96 -12.00
CA GLU A 76 -8.53 14.10 -13.30
C GLU A 76 -9.74 13.16 -13.45
N GLN A 77 -9.69 11.98 -12.83
CA GLN A 77 -10.65 10.88 -13.02
C GLN A 77 -11.35 10.46 -11.72
N GLY A 78 -10.96 11.04 -10.58
CA GLY A 78 -11.54 10.77 -9.27
C GLY A 78 -10.81 9.69 -8.48
N ILE A 79 -11.15 9.61 -7.18
CA ILE A 79 -10.51 8.70 -6.21
C ILE A 79 -10.67 7.23 -6.59
N GLU A 80 -11.80 6.87 -7.20
CA GLU A 80 -12.06 5.49 -7.62
C GLU A 80 -11.22 5.07 -8.84
N ALA A 81 -10.66 6.00 -9.60
CA ALA A 81 -9.79 5.69 -10.74
C ALA A 81 -8.32 5.49 -10.33
N ALA A 82 -7.88 6.13 -9.24
CA ALA A 82 -6.51 6.02 -8.75
C ALA A 82 -6.28 4.68 -8.05
N TYR A 83 -5.05 4.18 -8.06
CA TYR A 83 -4.65 3.02 -7.28
C TYR A 83 -4.72 3.34 -5.78
N LEU A 84 -4.19 4.50 -5.36
CA LEU A 84 -4.31 4.96 -3.98
C LEU A 84 -5.66 5.68 -3.78
N LYS A 85 -6.53 5.11 -2.93
CA LYS A 85 -7.88 5.65 -2.66
C LYS A 85 -7.92 6.63 -1.49
N TRP A 86 -6.87 7.41 -1.28
CA TRP A 86 -6.81 8.50 -0.29
C TRP A 86 -6.23 9.77 -0.89
#